data_AF-A0A7W9FMI6-F1
#
_entry.id   AF-A0A7W9FMI6-F1
#
_cell.length_a   1.000
_cell.length_b   1.000
_cell.length_c   1.000
_cell.angle_alpha   90.00
_cell.angle_beta   90.00
_cell.angle_gamma   90.00
#
_symmetry.space_group_name_H-M   'P 1'
#
loop_
_entity.id
_entity.type
_entity.pdbx_description
1 polymer ?
#
loop_
_entity_poly.entity_id
_entity_poly.type
_entity_poly.pdbx_seq_one_letter_code
_entity_poly.pdbx_strand_id
1 'polypeptide(L)'
;MFFGENVDIHHIFPRRWCEERGIKPEIYDSIINKTPLSYRTNRLIGGEAPSRYLERLERGNSDAPPISRENLDTFLRSHLIEPELLRADRFEAFMADRQAKLLAMIEGATGQRVHRGEERDEGVEADEETVEAEFTMAAA
;
A
#
# COMPACT_ATOMS: atom_id res chain seq x y z
N MET A 1 5.90 -10.69 -23.91
CA MET A 1 6.86 -9.59 -23.64
C MET A 1 6.05 -8.30 -23.67
N PHE A 2 5.69 -7.77 -22.50
CA PHE A 2 4.75 -6.65 -22.37
C PHE A 2 5.51 -5.32 -22.45
N PHE A 3 5.72 -4.82 -23.67
CA PHE A 3 6.30 -3.50 -23.91
C PHE A 3 5.22 -2.42 -23.70
N GLY A 4 5.30 -1.67 -22.60
CA GLY A 4 4.39 -0.56 -22.28
C GLY A 4 3.86 -0.55 -20.84
N GLU A 5 4.22 -1.53 -20.01
CA GLU A 5 3.78 -1.64 -18.62
C GLU A 5 4.85 -1.10 -17.67
N ASN A 6 5.06 0.22 -17.64
CA ASN A 6 5.73 0.79 -16.48
C ASN A 6 4.83 0.55 -15.27
N VAL A 7 5.34 -0.21 -14.30
CA VAL A 7 4.68 -0.45 -13.02
C VAL A 7 5.13 0.64 -12.06
N ASP A 8 4.17 1.33 -11.47
CA ASP A 8 4.41 2.38 -10.48
C ASP A 8 3.81 1.97 -9.13
N ILE A 9 4.40 2.44 -8.04
CA ILE A 9 3.86 2.23 -6.70
C ILE A 9 2.88 3.37 -6.41
N HIS A 10 1.60 3.05 -6.32
CA HIS A 10 0.57 4.05 -6.11
C HIS A 10 -0.17 3.85 -4.80
N HIS A 11 -0.69 4.95 -4.25
CA HIS A 11 -1.54 4.89 -3.06
C HIS A 11 -2.92 4.31 -3.40
N ILE A 12 -3.42 3.41 -2.55
CA ILE A 12 -4.77 2.85 -2.68
C ILE A 12 -5.79 3.90 -2.26
N PHE A 13 -5.63 4.49 -1.08
CA PHE A 13 -6.29 5.74 -0.70
C PHE A 13 -5.39 6.90 -1.13
N PRO A 14 -5.77 7.72 -2.13
CA PRO A 14 -4.86 8.69 -2.70
C PRO A 14 -4.38 9.74 -1.70
N ARG A 15 -3.12 10.16 -1.85
CA ARG A 15 -2.47 11.15 -0.99
C ARG A 15 -3.35 12.39 -0.75
N ARG A 16 -3.88 12.98 -1.83
CA ARG A 16 -4.77 14.16 -1.75
C ARG A 16 -5.98 13.90 -0.84
N TRP A 17 -6.63 12.75 -1.00
CA TRP A 17 -7.80 12.36 -0.20
C TRP A 17 -7.47 12.24 1.28
N CYS A 18 -6.27 11.71 1.59
CA CYS A 18 -5.75 11.58 2.95
C CYS A 18 -5.41 12.94 3.57
N GLU A 19 -4.71 13.80 2.83
CA GLU A 19 -4.34 15.16 3.25
C GLU A 19 -5.59 16.00 3.58
N GLU A 20 -6.62 15.95 2.73
CA GLU A 20 -7.89 16.64 2.94
C GLU A 20 -8.63 16.19 4.21
N ARG A 21 -8.29 15.02 4.76
CA ARG A 21 -8.86 14.45 6.00
C ARG A 21 -7.95 14.61 7.21
N GLY A 22 -6.79 15.26 7.06
CA GLY A 22 -5.83 15.45 8.14
C GLY A 22 -5.13 14.16 8.58
N ILE A 23 -5.09 13.14 7.73
CA ILE A 23 -4.33 11.92 7.99
C ILE A 23 -2.84 12.25 7.81
N LYS A 24 -2.01 11.84 8.78
CA LYS A 24 -0.58 12.15 8.75
C LYS A 24 0.17 11.36 7.66
N PRO A 25 1.23 11.94 7.06
CA PRO A 25 2.08 11.24 6.08
C PRO A 25 2.63 9.92 6.59
N GLU A 26 3.04 9.86 7.87
CA GLU A 26 3.55 8.65 8.52
C GLU A 26 2.58 7.45 8.40
N ILE A 27 1.28 7.72 8.28
CA ILE A 27 0.23 6.70 8.19
C ILE A 27 -0.06 6.38 6.71
N TYR A 28 -0.37 7.39 5.89
CA TYR A 28 -0.83 7.15 4.52
C TYR A 28 0.30 6.80 3.54
N ASP A 29 1.56 7.16 3.82
CA ASP A 29 2.71 6.80 2.97
C ASP A 29 3.26 5.40 3.25
N SER A 30 2.72 4.70 4.25
CA SER A 30 3.10 3.33 4.58
C SER A 30 2.83 2.35 3.43
N ILE A 31 3.55 1.22 3.45
CA ILE A 31 3.38 0.14 2.46
C ILE A 31 1.96 -0.45 2.50
N ILE A 32 1.28 -0.36 3.64
CA ILE A 32 -0.11 -0.82 3.82
C ILE A 32 -1.08 -0.06 2.92
N ASN A 33 -0.79 1.19 2.56
CA ASN A 33 -1.61 1.97 1.64
C ASN A 33 -1.04 2.00 0.21
N LYS A 34 -0.09 1.13 -0.15
CA LYS A 34 0.55 1.13 -1.48
C LYS A 34 0.38 -0.21 -2.20
N THR A 35 0.25 -0.13 -3.52
CA THR A 35 0.25 -1.31 -4.41
C THR A 35 0.94 -1.00 -5.73
N PRO A 36 1.69 -1.95 -6.32
CA PRO A 36 2.13 -1.84 -7.70
C PRO A 36 0.92 -1.79 -8.64
N LEU A 37 0.90 -0.82 -9.55
CA LEU A 37 -0.12 -0.68 -10.59
C LEU A 37 0.52 -0.45 -11.93
N SER A 38 -0.11 -0.97 -12.99
CA SER A 38 0.27 -0.61 -14.34
C SER A 38 0.01 0.87 -14.60
N TYR A 39 0.82 1.47 -15.46
CA TYR A 39 0.68 2.87 -15.89
C TYR A 39 -0.76 3.24 -16.32
N ARG A 40 -1.47 2.33 -16.98
CA ARG A 40 -2.86 2.57 -17.42
C ARG A 40 -3.80 2.74 -16.22
N THR A 41 -3.75 1.82 -15.26
CA THR A 41 -4.59 1.88 -14.06
C THR A 41 -4.23 3.09 -13.20
N ASN A 42 -2.93 3.42 -13.09
CA ASN A 42 -2.44 4.59 -12.35
C ASN A 42 -3.13 5.90 -12.79
N ARG A 43 -3.36 6.09 -14.09
CA ARG A 43 -4.01 7.30 -14.63
C ARG A 43 -5.50 7.44 -14.26
N LEU A 44 -6.18 6.35 -13.91
CA LEU A 44 -7.62 6.34 -13.62
C LEU A 44 -7.96 6.68 -12.15
N ILE A 45 -7.01 6.49 -11.23
CA ILE A 45 -7.22 6.66 -9.79
C ILE A 45 -7.32 8.14 -9.41
N GLY A 46 -6.35 8.95 -9.83
CA GLY A 46 -6.32 10.38 -9.52
C GLY A 46 -6.23 10.66 -8.01
N GLY A 47 -6.80 11.78 -7.56
CA GLY A 47 -6.78 12.20 -6.15
C GLY A 47 -8.06 11.91 -5.36
N GLU A 48 -9.00 11.16 -5.93
CA GLU A 48 -10.34 10.96 -5.37
C GLU A 48 -10.43 9.71 -4.47
N ALA A 49 -11.53 9.61 -3.73
CA ALA A 49 -11.80 8.46 -2.86
C ALA A 49 -11.82 7.13 -3.63
N PRO A 50 -11.44 6.01 -3.00
CA PRO A 50 -11.57 4.68 -3.59
C PRO A 50 -12.93 4.33 -4.16
N SER A 51 -14.00 4.66 -3.45
CA SER A 51 -15.37 4.47 -3.94
C SER A 51 -15.59 5.09 -5.33
N ARG A 52 -15.00 6.26 -5.59
CA ARG A 52 -15.15 6.99 -6.85
C ARG A 52 -14.33 6.41 -7.99
N TYR A 53 -13.06 6.09 -7.76
CA TYR A 53 -12.26 5.52 -8.83
C TYR A 53 -12.65 4.08 -9.15
N LEU A 54 -13.13 3.29 -8.18
CA LEU A 54 -13.66 1.95 -8.44
C LEU A 54 -14.90 2.01 -9.34
N GLU A 55 -15.84 2.95 -9.07
CA GLU A 55 -17.00 3.17 -9.93
C GLU A 55 -16.59 3.50 -11.39
N ARG A 56 -15.53 4.28 -11.57
CA ARG A 56 -14.98 4.58 -12.91
C ARG A 56 -14.38 3.35 -13.59
N LEU A 57 -13.64 2.52 -12.85
CA LEU A 57 -13.08 1.28 -13.38
C LEU A 57 -14.20 0.31 -13.79
N GLU A 58 -15.27 0.23 -13.00
CA GLU A 58 -16.42 -0.63 -13.29
C GLU A 58 -17.17 -0.16 -14.55
N ARG A 59 -17.34 1.16 -14.71
CA ARG A 59 -18.01 1.76 -15.87
C ARG A 59 -17.14 1.78 -17.14
N GLY A 60 -15.82 1.83 -16.98
CA GLY A 60 -14.89 2.06 -18.09
C GLY A 60 -15.01 3.46 -18.71
N ASN A 61 -14.22 3.71 -19.75
CA ASN A 61 -14.22 4.92 -20.58
C ASN A 61 -13.71 4.61 -22.01
N SER A 62 -13.42 5.64 -22.80
CA SER A 62 -12.89 5.49 -24.16
C SER A 62 -11.53 4.80 -24.24
N ASP A 63 -10.72 4.90 -23.18
CA ASP A 63 -9.33 4.42 -23.14
C ASP A 63 -9.19 3.07 -22.40
N ALA A 64 -10.21 2.68 -21.62
CA ALA A 64 -10.22 1.45 -20.83
C ALA A 64 -11.64 0.85 -20.80
N PRO A 65 -11.83 -0.42 -21.20
CA PRO A 65 -13.14 -1.06 -21.16
C PRO A 65 -13.65 -1.23 -19.72
N PRO A 66 -14.98 -1.35 -19.52
CA PRO A 66 -15.56 -1.63 -18.21
C PRO A 66 -15.04 -2.95 -17.62
N ILE A 67 -14.84 -2.97 -16.31
CA ILE A 67 -14.48 -4.17 -15.54
C ILE A 67 -15.71 -4.61 -14.76
N SER A 68 -16.10 -5.88 -14.83
CA SER A 68 -17.19 -6.36 -13.97
C SER A 68 -16.80 -6.24 -12.50
N ARG A 69 -17.78 -5.95 -11.64
CA ARG A 69 -17.56 -5.86 -10.19
C ARG A 69 -16.86 -7.10 -9.63
N GLU A 70 -17.27 -8.29 -10.06
CA GLU A 70 -16.69 -9.57 -9.63
C GLU A 70 -15.21 -9.72 -10.03
N ASN A 71 -14.85 -9.31 -11.25
CA ASN A 71 -13.46 -9.34 -11.70
C ASN A 71 -12.62 -8.31 -10.94
N LEU A 72 -13.15 -7.11 -10.73
CA LEU A 72 -12.48 -6.07 -9.96
C LEU A 72 -12.25 -6.51 -8.52
N ASP A 73 -13.24 -7.14 -7.89
CA ASP A 73 -13.13 -7.72 -6.55
C ASP A 73 -12.06 -8.81 -6.49
N THR A 74 -11.98 -9.66 -7.52
CA THR A 74 -10.94 -10.68 -7.64
C THR A 74 -9.55 -10.05 -7.70
N PHE A 75 -9.36 -9.01 -8.51
CA PHE A 75 -8.08 -8.29 -8.61
C PHE A 75 -7.71 -7.58 -7.31
N LEU A 76 -8.67 -6.94 -6.62
CA LEU A 76 -8.39 -6.32 -5.33
C LEU A 76 -7.98 -7.36 -4.28
N ARG A 77 -8.68 -8.49 -4.23
CA ARG A 77 -8.38 -9.57 -3.28
C ARG A 77 -7.04 -10.23 -3.54
N SER A 78 -6.57 -10.31 -4.79
CA SER A 78 -5.22 -10.83 -5.09
C SER A 78 -4.10 -9.93 -4.54
N HIS A 79 -4.40 -8.67 -4.22
CA HIS A 79 -3.50 -7.72 -3.54
C HIS A 79 -3.79 -7.56 -2.04
N LEU A 80 -4.51 -8.52 -1.45
CA LEU A 80 -4.92 -8.54 -0.05
C LEU A 80 -5.81 -7.35 0.36
N ILE A 81 -6.60 -6.82 -0.56
CA ILE A 81 -7.50 -5.69 -0.32
C ILE A 81 -8.93 -6.21 -0.17
N GLU A 82 -9.64 -5.82 0.90
CA GLU A 82 -11.08 -6.06 1.04
C GLU A 82 -11.88 -5.00 0.24
N PRO A 83 -12.58 -5.38 -0.84
CA PRO A 83 -13.23 -4.41 -1.72
C PRO A 83 -14.29 -3.54 -1.04
N GLU A 84 -15.04 -4.11 -0.08
CA GLU A 84 -16.10 -3.37 0.61
C GLU A 84 -15.54 -2.24 1.49
N LEU A 85 -14.31 -2.35 1.99
CA LEU A 85 -13.65 -1.28 2.74
C LEU A 85 -13.28 -0.10 1.83
N LEU A 86 -12.89 -0.37 0.58
CA LEU A 86 -12.63 0.68 -0.41
C LEU A 86 -13.94 1.33 -0.87
N ARG A 87 -14.97 0.53 -1.19
CA ARG A 87 -16.27 1.07 -1.63
C ARG A 87 -16.95 1.96 -0.59
N ALA A 88 -16.69 1.70 0.69
CA ALA A 88 -17.18 2.49 1.81
C ALA A 88 -16.19 3.55 2.31
N ASP A 89 -15.05 3.74 1.63
CA ASP A 89 -13.97 4.67 1.98
C ASP A 89 -13.50 4.55 3.44
N ARG A 90 -13.49 3.31 3.98
CA ARG A 90 -13.16 3.00 5.38
C ARG A 90 -11.66 2.85 5.58
N PHE A 91 -10.94 3.97 5.54
CA PHE A 91 -9.47 4.00 5.61
C PHE A 91 -8.89 3.22 6.79
N GLU A 92 -9.35 3.48 8.02
CA GLU A 92 -8.79 2.87 9.24
C GLU A 92 -9.01 1.35 9.25
N ALA A 93 -10.21 0.92 8.86
CA ALA A 93 -10.53 -0.50 8.76
C ALA A 93 -9.70 -1.18 7.66
N PHE A 94 -9.51 -0.50 6.52
CA PHE A 94 -8.65 -0.97 5.44
C PHE A 94 -7.20 -1.16 5.90
N MET A 95 -6.65 -0.18 6.63
CA MET A 95 -5.28 -0.23 7.15
C MET A 95 -5.10 -1.43 8.09
N ALA A 96 -6.03 -1.61 9.04
CA ALA A 96 -5.98 -2.72 9.99
C ALA A 96 -6.13 -4.09 9.31
N ASP A 97 -7.10 -4.24 8.42
CA ASP A 97 -7.37 -5.49 7.70
C ASP A 97 -6.19 -5.89 6.79
N ARG A 98 -5.67 -4.94 6.00
CA ARG A 98 -4.57 -5.21 5.09
C ARG A 98 -3.25 -5.46 5.84
N GLN A 99 -3.00 -4.76 6.95
CA GLN A 99 -1.86 -5.05 7.82
C GLN A 99 -1.91 -6.50 8.33
N ALA A 100 -3.06 -6.94 8.86
CA ALA A 100 -3.21 -8.30 9.36
C ALA A 100 -2.98 -9.35 8.26
N LYS A 101 -3.51 -9.12 7.06
CA LYS A 101 -3.34 -10.02 5.90
C LYS A 101 -1.89 -10.07 5.42
N LEU A 102 -1.19 -8.93 5.34
CA LEU A 102 0.22 -8.86 4.96
C LEU A 102 1.10 -9.58 5.97
N LEU A 103 0.88 -9.36 7.27
CA LEU A 103 1.60 -10.05 8.33
C LEU A 103 1.39 -11.57 8.24
N ALA A 104 0.14 -12.03 8.10
CA ALA A 104 -0.15 -13.45 7.96
C ALA A 104 0.52 -14.08 6.72
N MET A 105 0.60 -13.33 5.60
CA MET A 105 1.32 -13.76 4.41
C MET A 105 2.83 -13.90 4.69
N ILE A 106 3.44 -12.93 5.38
CA ILE A 106 4.87 -12.97 5.74
C ILE A 106 5.15 -14.11 6.71
N GLU A 107 4.32 -14.32 7.72
CA GLU A 107 4.45 -15.42 8.68
C GLU A 107 4.36 -16.78 7.97
N GLY A 108 3.39 -16.93 7.07
CA GLY A 108 3.23 -18.15 6.26
C GLY A 108 4.42 -18.41 5.33
N ALA A 109 5.03 -17.36 4.79
CA ALA A 109 6.18 -17.48 3.88
C ALA A 109 7.51 -17.71 4.60
N THR A 110 7.72 -17.08 5.76
CA THR A 110 8.99 -17.14 6.50
C THR A 110 9.01 -18.24 7.56
N GLY A 111 7.85 -18.71 8.02
CA GLY A 111 7.71 -19.61 9.17
C GLY A 111 8.02 -18.94 10.51
N GLN A 112 8.25 -17.64 10.53
CA GLN A 112 8.51 -16.86 11.74
C GLN A 112 7.24 -16.14 12.17
N ARG A 113 7.01 -16.04 13.47
CA ARG A 113 5.97 -15.15 14.01
C ARG A 113 6.45 -13.71 13.87
N VAL A 114 5.64 -12.87 13.24
CA VAL A 114 6.00 -11.47 13.07
C VAL A 114 5.58 -10.70 14.31
N HIS A 115 6.48 -9.88 14.83
CA HIS A 115 6.20 -9.00 15.95
C HIS A 115 5.18 -7.92 15.55
N ARG A 116 4.11 -7.75 16.33
CA ARG A 116 3.00 -6.83 16.01
C ARG A 116 3.21 -5.39 16.49
N GLY A 117 4.38 -5.10 17.07
CA GLY A 117 4.80 -3.73 17.38
C GLY A 117 4.04 -3.06 18.53
N GLU A 118 3.61 -3.82 19.54
CA GLU A 118 3.14 -3.22 20.80
C GLU A 118 4.29 -2.53 21.56
N GLU A 119 5.53 -2.88 21.25
CA GLU A 119 6.74 -2.18 21.69
C GLU A 119 7.39 -1.53 20.47
N ARG A 120 7.70 -0.22 20.57
CA ARG A 120 8.56 0.45 19.60
C ARG A 120 9.92 -0.22 19.69
N ASP A 121 10.31 -0.96 18.66
CA ASP A 121 11.72 -1.16 18.42
C ASP A 121 12.25 0.24 18.09
N GLU A 122 12.98 0.85 19.01
CA GLU A 122 13.80 2.02 18.75
C GLU A 122 14.88 1.56 17.78
N GLY A 123 14.51 1.40 16.51
CA GLY A 123 15.43 1.19 15.42
C GLY A 123 16.35 2.40 15.43
N VAL A 124 17.51 2.24 16.06
CA VAL A 124 18.62 3.17 15.92
C VAL A 124 18.95 3.10 14.44
N GLU A 125 18.62 4.16 13.69
CA GLU A 125 19.28 4.42 12.42
C GLU A 125 20.75 4.61 12.78
N ALA A 126 21.50 3.51 12.76
CA ALA A 126 22.94 3.59 12.78
C ALA A 126 23.32 4.30 11.48
N ASP A 127 23.67 5.58 11.59
CA ASP A 127 24.34 6.24 10.48
C ASP A 127 25.63 5.44 10.20
N GLU A 128 26.02 5.29 8.93
CA GLU A 128 27.21 4.50 8.58
C GLU A 128 28.50 5.11 9.18
N GLU A 129 28.46 6.37 9.64
CA GLU A 129 29.59 7.12 10.19
C GLU A 129 29.88 6.76 11.66
N THR A 130 28.86 6.37 12.43
CA THR A 130 28.92 5.96 13.84
C THR A 130 29.45 4.53 13.97
N VAL A 131 29.18 3.67 12.98
CA VAL A 131 29.69 2.29 12.96
C VAL A 131 31.20 2.25 12.72
N GLU A 132 31.72 3.14 11.86
CA GLU A 132 33.17 3.24 11.56
C GLU A 132 33.96 3.85 12.73
N ALA A 133 33.36 4.78 13.49
CA ALA A 133 33.98 5.40 14.65
C ALA A 133 34.14 4.41 15.84
N GLU A 134 33.17 3.53 16.07
CA GLU A 134 33.27 2.51 17.12
C GLU A 134 34.35 1.46 16.81
N PHE A 135 34.51 1.10 15.54
CA PHE A 135 35.51 0.10 15.12
C PHE A 135 36.96 0.63 15.24
N THR A 136 37.16 1.94 15.03
CA THR A 136 38.49 2.57 15.17
C THR A 136 38.87 2.83 16.63
N MET A 137 37.91 3.14 17.50
CA MET A 137 38.18 3.31 18.94
C MET A 137 38.46 1.98 19.66
N ALA A 138 37.87 0.87 19.21
CA ALA A 138 38.11 -0.45 19.79
C ALA A 138 39.47 -1.07 19.39
N ALA A 139 40.14 -0.52 18.38
CA ALA A 139 41.41 -1.01 17.85
C ALA A 139 42.64 -0.19 18.33
N ALA A 140 42.45 0.81 19.20
CA ALA A 140 43.50 1.68 19.75
C ALA A 140 43.91 1.31 21.18
#